data_AF-A0A1T5LYB5-F1
#
_entry.id   AF-A0A1T5LYB5-F1
#
_cell.length_a   1.000
_cell.length_b   1.000
_cell.length_c   1.000
_cell.angle_alpha   90.00
_cell.angle_beta   90.00
_cell.angle_gamma   90.00
#
_symmetry.space_group_name_H-M   'P 1'
#
loop_
_entity.id
_entity.type
_entity.pdbx_description
1 polymer ?
#
loop_
_entity_poly.entity_id
_entity_poly.type
_entity_poly.pdbx_seq_one_letter_code
_entity_poly.pdbx_strand_id
1 'polypeptide(L)'
;MKTMLACLCGLLLSATGIARADDGEFSAQEKLMLISLNEINMTTATVTTIFEYCMKQDPGFSARSLDALNVWKSRNMAYVDLSATLHNEAMVVGLREGMTRAEVDQALDDAANEVARTFPDMLDAEPDIARRIHVCDTYVDKITRGDLDIASGDNDAEKLGYLKGRLEAARR
;
A
#
# COMPACT_ATOMS: atom_id res chain seq x y z
N MET A 1 -30.32 64.11 -20.24
CA MET A 1 -29.51 63.66 -19.09
C MET A 1 -28.86 62.32 -19.45
N LYS A 2 -27.53 62.23 -19.28
CA LYS A 2 -26.70 61.03 -18.99
C LYS A 2 -26.63 59.91 -20.06
N THR A 3 -25.57 59.90 -20.90
CA THR A 3 -24.30 59.11 -20.82
C THR A 3 -24.47 57.61 -21.16
N MET A 4 -24.03 57.15 -22.33
CA MET A 4 -22.70 56.51 -22.60
C MET A 4 -22.39 55.27 -21.73
N LEU A 5 -22.22 54.10 -22.35
CA LEU A 5 -20.91 53.43 -22.46
C LEU A 5 -21.02 52.16 -23.34
N ALA A 6 -20.29 52.16 -24.45
CA ALA A 6 -19.83 50.94 -25.09
C ALA A 6 -18.67 50.37 -24.25
N CYS A 7 -18.59 49.05 -24.11
CA CYS A 7 -17.33 48.40 -23.80
C CYS A 7 -17.11 47.25 -24.79
N LEU A 8 -16.19 47.50 -25.72
CA LEU A 8 -15.42 46.46 -26.40
C LEU A 8 -14.77 45.56 -25.35
N CYS A 9 -14.91 44.25 -25.50
CA CYS A 9 -13.82 43.31 -25.26
C CYS A 9 -13.97 42.19 -26.29
N GLY A 10 -13.54 42.50 -27.52
CA GLY A 10 -13.16 41.47 -28.47
C GLY A 10 -11.78 40.92 -28.10
N LEU A 11 -11.58 39.65 -28.44
CA LEU A 11 -10.30 38.98 -28.65
C LEU A 11 -9.46 38.70 -27.40
N LEU A 12 -9.78 37.57 -26.75
CA LEU A 12 -8.75 36.57 -26.47
C LEU A 12 -9.11 35.27 -27.19
N LEU A 13 -8.61 35.22 -28.42
CA LEU A 13 -8.45 34.01 -29.21
C LEU A 13 -7.68 32.94 -28.41
N SER A 14 -8.02 31.70 -28.74
CA SER A 14 -7.10 30.55 -28.83
C SER A 14 -6.38 30.14 -27.55
N ALA A 15 -7.10 29.36 -26.73
CA ALA A 15 -6.53 28.14 -26.15
C ALA A 15 -7.64 27.20 -25.68
N THR A 16 -8.59 26.83 -26.55
CA THR A 16 -9.18 25.49 -26.44
C THR A 16 -8.18 24.46 -26.99
N GLY A 17 -6.96 24.47 -26.46
CA GLY A 17 -6.35 23.20 -26.13
C GLY A 17 -7.01 22.87 -24.81
N ILE A 18 -7.98 21.94 -24.70
CA ILE A 18 -7.75 20.53 -24.99
C ILE A 18 -6.24 20.26 -25.15
N ALA A 19 -5.48 20.61 -24.11
CA ALA A 19 -4.47 19.67 -23.67
C ALA A 19 -5.29 18.40 -23.47
N ARG A 20 -5.28 17.54 -24.49
CA ARG A 20 -5.38 16.13 -24.22
C ARG A 20 -4.31 15.94 -23.18
N ALA A 21 -4.72 15.75 -21.93
CA ALA A 21 -4.07 14.73 -21.14
C ALA A 21 -4.01 13.56 -22.13
N ASP A 22 -2.85 13.38 -22.76
CA ASP A 22 -2.46 12.04 -23.11
C ASP A 22 -2.65 11.32 -21.79
N ASP A 23 -3.70 10.51 -21.71
CA ASP A 23 -3.89 9.52 -20.66
C ASP A 23 -2.63 8.64 -20.77
N GLY A 24 -1.56 9.13 -20.17
CA GLY A 24 -0.24 8.58 -20.32
C GLY A 24 -0.27 7.27 -19.60
N GLU A 25 -0.35 6.17 -20.35
CA GLU A 25 -0.22 4.87 -19.73
C GLU A 25 1.07 4.86 -18.90
N PHE A 26 0.95 4.54 -17.62
CA PHE A 26 2.11 4.45 -16.75
C PHE A 26 3.20 3.62 -17.41
N SER A 27 4.44 4.12 -17.35
CA SER A 27 5.60 3.34 -17.76
C SER A 27 5.67 2.05 -16.94
N ALA A 28 6.35 1.03 -17.46
CA ALA A 28 6.52 -0.24 -16.74
C ALA A 28 7.12 -0.04 -15.33
N GLN A 29 8.02 0.94 -15.19
CA GLN A 29 8.66 1.27 -13.91
C GLN A 29 7.68 1.93 -12.93
N GLU A 30 6.81 2.83 -13.40
CA GLU A 30 5.78 3.47 -12.57
C GLU A 30 4.72 2.46 -12.11
N LYS A 31 4.31 1.54 -12.99
CA LYS A 31 3.41 0.42 -12.63
C LYS A 31 4.03 -0.45 -11.54
N LEU A 32 5.29 -0.82 -11.70
CA LEU A 32 6.01 -1.68 -10.74
C LEU A 32 6.19 -0.99 -9.38
N MET A 33 6.44 0.32 -9.37
CA MET A 33 6.49 1.13 -8.15
C MET A 33 5.17 1.08 -7.37
N LEU A 34 4.04 1.35 -8.04
CA LEU A 34 2.72 1.34 -7.42
C LEU A 34 2.37 -0.05 -6.87
N ILE A 35 2.64 -1.12 -7.63
CA ILE A 35 2.46 -2.50 -7.17
C ILE A 35 3.29 -2.79 -5.91
N SER A 36 4.56 -2.39 -5.92
CA SER A 36 5.48 -2.63 -4.80
C SER A 36 5.04 -1.92 -3.52
N LEU A 37 4.64 -0.65 -3.63
CA LEU A 37 4.14 0.13 -2.50
C LEU A 37 2.85 -0.47 -1.93
N ASN A 38 1.90 -0.79 -2.80
CA ASN A 38 0.64 -1.40 -2.40
C ASN A 38 0.88 -2.73 -1.66
N GLU A 39 1.78 -3.57 -2.15
CA GLU A 39 2.12 -4.83 -1.50
C GLU A 39 2.78 -4.65 -0.12
N ILE A 40 3.73 -3.70 0.01
CA ILE A 40 4.35 -3.37 1.30
C ILE A 40 3.27 -2.96 2.31
N ASN A 41 2.37 -2.05 1.92
CA ASN A 41 1.32 -1.54 2.79
C ASN A 41 0.32 -2.64 3.18
N MET A 42 -0.21 -3.37 2.20
CA MET A 42 -1.17 -4.45 2.42
C MET A 42 -0.60 -5.54 3.33
N THR A 43 0.63 -5.99 3.07
CA THR A 43 1.27 -7.06 3.86
C THR A 43 1.52 -6.61 5.29
N THR A 44 2.03 -5.38 5.48
CA THR A 44 2.30 -4.82 6.81
C THR A 44 1.01 -4.67 7.63
N ALA A 45 -0.06 -4.14 7.02
CA ALA A 45 -1.35 -4.01 7.66
C ALA A 45 -1.94 -5.38 8.01
N THR A 46 -1.94 -6.33 7.06
CA THR A 46 -2.45 -7.69 7.25
C THR A 46 -1.76 -8.42 8.40
N VAL A 47 -0.42 -8.42 8.41
CA VAL A 47 0.37 -9.06 9.48
C VAL A 47 0.06 -8.43 10.83
N THR A 48 0.00 -7.10 10.91
CA THR A 48 -0.33 -6.38 12.14
C THR A 48 -1.71 -6.77 12.66
N THR A 49 -2.73 -6.75 11.80
CA THR A 49 -4.11 -7.10 12.17
C THR A 49 -4.27 -8.57 12.58
N ILE A 50 -3.57 -9.51 11.93
CA ILE A 50 -3.55 -10.93 12.34
C ILE A 50 -3.08 -11.03 13.79
N PHE A 51 -1.95 -10.39 14.12
CA PHE A 51 -1.40 -10.44 15.47
C PHE A 51 -2.34 -9.82 16.50
N GLU A 52 -2.84 -8.62 16.23
CA GLU A 52 -3.77 -7.92 17.13
C GLU A 52 -5.04 -8.74 17.38
N TYR A 53 -5.58 -9.40 16.36
CA TYR A 53 -6.74 -10.27 16.51
C TYR A 53 -6.40 -11.48 17.36
N CYS A 54 -5.34 -12.21 17.01
CA CYS A 54 -5.00 -13.47 17.66
C CYS A 54 -4.57 -13.29 19.13
N MET A 55 -3.92 -12.19 19.47
CA MET A 55 -3.63 -11.82 20.87
C MET A 55 -4.90 -11.63 21.72
N LYS A 56 -6.04 -11.27 21.11
CA LYS A 56 -7.33 -11.14 21.81
C LYS A 56 -8.02 -12.49 22.02
N GLN A 57 -7.75 -13.48 21.17
CA GLN A 57 -8.40 -14.80 21.24
C GLN A 57 -7.78 -15.69 22.32
N ASP A 58 -6.46 -15.63 22.52
CA ASP A 58 -5.74 -16.44 23.50
C ASP A 58 -4.60 -15.65 24.18
N PRO A 59 -4.63 -15.45 25.50
CA PRO A 59 -3.51 -14.84 26.24
C PRO A 59 -2.17 -15.60 26.07
N GLY A 60 -2.21 -16.93 25.87
CA GLY A 60 -1.04 -17.78 25.64
C GLY A 60 -0.39 -17.61 24.26
N PHE A 61 -1.09 -17.00 23.31
CA PHE A 61 -0.59 -16.67 21.99
C PHE A 61 0.53 -15.62 22.02
N SER A 62 0.47 -14.69 22.98
CA SER A 62 1.29 -13.48 23.07
C SER A 62 2.81 -13.70 22.96
N ALA A 63 3.35 -14.77 23.58
CA ALA A 63 4.79 -15.02 23.58
C ALA A 63 5.30 -15.49 22.20
N ARG A 64 4.67 -16.53 21.63
CA ARG A 64 5.04 -17.06 20.30
C ARG A 64 4.80 -16.03 19.20
N SER A 65 3.74 -15.24 19.34
CA SER A 65 3.37 -14.24 18.36
C SER A 65 4.37 -13.08 18.31
N LEU A 66 4.87 -12.64 19.46
CA LEU A 66 5.88 -11.59 19.54
C LEU A 66 7.18 -12.02 18.85
N ASP A 67 7.62 -13.26 19.07
CA ASP A 67 8.81 -13.81 18.42
C ASP A 67 8.65 -13.86 16.89
N ALA A 68 7.51 -14.37 16.41
CA ALA A 68 7.22 -14.42 14.97
C ALA A 68 7.16 -13.02 14.34
N LEU A 69 6.55 -12.04 15.02
CA LEU A 69 6.53 -10.65 14.56
C LEU A 69 7.93 -10.07 14.48
N ASN A 70 8.79 -10.33 15.48
CA ASN A 70 10.17 -9.86 15.47
C ASN A 70 10.99 -10.48 14.33
N VAL A 71 10.79 -11.78 14.07
CA VAL A 71 11.42 -12.47 12.94
C VAL A 71 10.98 -11.86 11.61
N TRP A 72 9.67 -11.68 11.41
CA TRP A 72 9.15 -11.06 10.19
C TRP A 72 9.66 -9.63 10.00
N LYS A 73 9.61 -8.81 11.06
CA LYS A 73 10.15 -7.46 11.07
C LYS A 73 11.63 -7.46 10.70
N SER A 74 12.44 -8.34 11.29
CA SER A 74 13.88 -8.42 10.97
C SER A 74 14.16 -8.73 9.50
N ARG A 75 13.34 -9.57 8.84
CA ARG A 75 13.51 -9.89 7.41
C ARG A 75 13.01 -8.79 6.49
N ASN A 76 11.92 -8.11 6.88
CA ASN A 76 11.20 -7.17 6.02
C ASN A 76 11.48 -5.70 6.32
N MET A 77 12.19 -5.36 7.41
CA MET A 77 12.38 -3.98 7.89
C MET A 77 12.87 -3.06 6.78
N ALA A 78 13.83 -3.52 5.98
CA ALA A 78 14.40 -2.73 4.90
C ALA A 78 13.37 -2.34 3.83
N TYR A 79 12.37 -3.18 3.55
CA TYR A 79 11.28 -2.86 2.61
C TYR A 79 10.20 -2.00 3.27
N VAL A 80 9.93 -2.21 4.56
CA VAL A 80 9.04 -1.36 5.34
C VAL A 80 9.59 0.07 5.42
N ASP A 81 10.87 0.22 5.73
CA ASP A 81 11.57 1.52 5.76
C ASP A 81 11.55 2.21 4.39
N LEU A 82 11.56 1.43 3.31
CA LEU A 82 11.48 1.93 1.95
C LEU A 82 10.08 2.48 1.58
N SER A 83 9.02 2.10 2.32
CA SER A 83 7.63 2.50 2.03
C SER A 83 7.47 4.01 1.91
N ALA A 84 8.00 4.80 2.85
CA ALA A 84 7.88 6.25 2.82
C ALA A 84 8.53 6.88 1.57
N THR A 85 9.64 6.31 1.10
CA THR A 85 10.29 6.76 -0.13
C THR A 85 9.44 6.42 -1.35
N LEU A 86 8.98 5.17 -1.47
CA LEU A 86 8.12 4.75 -2.59
C LEU A 86 6.80 5.50 -2.59
N HIS A 87 6.27 5.82 -1.42
CA HIS A 87 5.09 6.64 -1.24
C HIS A 87 5.29 8.06 -1.77
N ASN A 88 6.40 8.72 -1.44
CA ASN A 88 6.71 10.04 -1.99
C ASN A 88 6.86 10.03 -3.52
N GLU A 89 7.39 8.95 -4.09
CA GLU A 89 7.50 8.80 -5.54
C GLU A 89 6.14 8.53 -6.19
N ALA A 90 5.32 7.66 -5.59
CA ALA A 90 3.94 7.43 -5.99
C ALA A 90 3.10 8.71 -5.91
N MET A 91 3.34 9.56 -4.90
CA MET A 91 2.70 10.85 -4.76
C MET A 91 3.01 11.78 -5.93
N VAL A 92 4.27 11.84 -6.37
CA VAL A 92 4.67 12.65 -7.54
C VAL A 92 4.00 12.14 -8.81
N VAL A 93 3.87 10.82 -8.96
CA VAL A 93 3.17 10.20 -10.09
C VAL A 93 1.67 10.54 -10.06
N GLY A 94 0.99 10.33 -8.93
CA GLY A 94 -0.44 10.63 -8.81
C GLY A 94 -0.78 12.11 -9.05
N LEU A 95 0.06 13.03 -8.56
CA LEU A 95 -0.10 14.47 -8.81
C LEU A 95 0.04 14.84 -10.30
N ARG A 96 0.87 14.12 -11.06
CA ARG A 96 0.99 14.32 -12.52
C ARG A 96 -0.25 13.84 -13.26
N GLU A 97 -0.87 12.77 -12.78
CA GLU A 97 -2.14 12.22 -13.30
C GLU A 97 -3.37 13.01 -12.85
N GLY A 98 -3.18 14.14 -12.16
CA GLY A 98 -4.27 15.02 -11.73
C GLY A 98 -4.98 14.57 -10.45
N MET A 99 -4.49 13.53 -9.77
CA MET A 99 -4.97 13.19 -8.42
C MET A 99 -4.45 14.22 -7.42
N THR A 100 -5.27 14.53 -6.43
CA THR A 100 -4.84 15.24 -5.24
C THR A 100 -4.02 14.32 -4.33
N ARG A 101 -3.20 14.92 -3.48
CA ARG A 101 -2.46 14.16 -2.45
C ARG A 101 -3.36 13.29 -1.59
N ALA A 102 -4.51 13.84 -1.19
CA ALA A 102 -5.48 13.11 -0.39
C ALA A 102 -6.05 11.89 -1.12
N GLU A 103 -6.26 11.95 -2.43
CA GLU A 103 -6.80 10.83 -3.20
C GLU A 103 -5.79 9.69 -3.35
N VAL A 104 -4.51 9.99 -3.53
CA VAL A 104 -3.45 8.98 -3.60
C VAL A 104 -3.30 8.27 -2.25
N ASP A 105 -3.23 9.05 -1.16
CA ASP A 105 -3.13 8.52 0.21
C ASP A 105 -4.35 7.65 0.54
N GLN A 106 -5.57 8.15 0.27
CA GLN A 106 -6.81 7.46 0.56
C GLN A 106 -6.95 6.14 -0.22
N ALA A 107 -6.57 6.12 -1.50
CA ALA A 107 -6.69 4.92 -2.31
C ALA A 107 -5.80 3.77 -1.81
N LEU A 108 -4.57 4.08 -1.38
CA LEU A 108 -3.64 3.10 -0.81
C LEU A 108 -4.12 2.62 0.57
N ASP A 109 -4.61 3.54 1.40
CA ASP A 109 -5.13 3.20 2.73
C ASP A 109 -6.41 2.36 2.65
N ASP A 110 -7.33 2.67 1.74
CA ASP A 110 -8.57 1.91 1.56
C ASP A 110 -8.28 0.47 1.11
N ALA A 111 -7.40 0.30 0.12
CA ALA A 111 -7.00 -1.03 -0.36
C ALA A 111 -6.31 -1.85 0.75
N ALA A 112 -5.42 -1.24 1.52
CA ALA A 112 -4.75 -1.91 2.63
C ALA A 112 -5.74 -2.31 3.74
N ASN A 113 -6.67 -1.41 4.10
CA ASN A 113 -7.68 -1.65 5.12
C ASN A 113 -8.69 -2.73 4.71
N GLU A 114 -9.10 -2.75 3.43
CA GLU A 114 -10.00 -3.77 2.90
C GLU A 114 -9.40 -5.17 3.04
N VAL A 115 -8.15 -5.34 2.61
CA VAL A 115 -7.47 -6.65 2.70
C VAL A 115 -7.17 -7.04 4.15
N ALA A 116 -6.68 -6.11 4.98
CA ALA A 116 -6.37 -6.39 6.37
C ALA A 116 -7.60 -6.82 7.19
N ARG A 117 -8.79 -6.26 6.88
CA ARG A 117 -10.07 -6.61 7.53
C ARG A 117 -10.61 -7.98 7.18
N THR A 118 -10.21 -8.53 6.02
CA THR A 118 -10.70 -9.84 5.58
C THR A 118 -10.39 -10.95 6.59
N PHE A 119 -9.23 -10.89 7.27
CA PHE A 119 -8.85 -11.92 8.24
C PHE A 119 -9.72 -11.91 9.51
N PRO A 120 -9.85 -10.78 10.26
CA PRO A 120 -10.77 -10.70 11.39
C PRO A 120 -12.21 -11.07 11.02
N ASP A 121 -12.72 -10.55 9.90
CA ASP A 121 -14.11 -10.78 9.49
C ASP A 121 -14.37 -12.27 9.21
N MET A 122 -13.43 -12.94 8.53
CA MET A 122 -13.49 -14.39 8.29
C MET A 122 -13.44 -15.19 9.60
N LEU A 123 -12.60 -14.80 10.56
CA LEU A 123 -12.49 -15.51 11.84
C LEU A 123 -13.64 -15.24 12.78
N ASP A 124 -14.24 -14.05 12.75
CA ASP A 124 -15.43 -13.74 13.53
C ASP A 124 -16.66 -14.52 13.07
N ALA A 125 -16.70 -14.93 11.80
CA ALA A 125 -17.69 -15.85 11.27
C ALA A 125 -17.53 -17.31 11.75
N GLU A 126 -16.37 -17.71 12.28
CA GLU A 126 -16.13 -19.07 12.80
C GLU A 126 -16.59 -19.16 14.27
N PRO A 127 -17.69 -19.83 14.62
CA PRO A 127 -18.19 -19.82 16.00
C PRO A 127 -17.30 -20.57 17.02
N ASP A 128 -16.43 -21.48 16.57
CA ASP A 128 -15.58 -22.27 17.48
C ASP A 128 -14.27 -21.56 17.83
N ILE A 129 -14.12 -21.20 19.11
CA ILE A 129 -12.91 -20.55 19.64
C ILE A 129 -11.66 -21.42 19.48
N ALA A 130 -11.75 -22.75 19.61
CA ALA A 130 -10.60 -23.62 19.46
C ALA A 130 -10.08 -23.60 18.02
N ARG A 131 -11.00 -23.49 17.05
CA ARG A 131 -10.68 -23.38 15.64
C ARG A 131 -10.08 -22.01 15.30
N ARG A 132 -10.58 -20.91 15.87
CA ARG A 132 -9.96 -19.58 15.74
C ARG A 132 -8.51 -19.60 16.23
N ILE A 133 -8.27 -20.17 17.41
CA ILE A 133 -6.91 -20.31 17.99
C ILE A 133 -6.01 -21.15 17.07
N HIS A 134 -6.51 -22.27 16.53
CA HIS A 134 -5.73 -23.09 15.60
C HIS A 134 -5.33 -22.34 14.32
N VAL A 135 -6.24 -21.53 13.77
CA VAL A 135 -5.91 -20.69 12.60
C VAL A 135 -4.86 -19.65 12.97
N CYS A 136 -4.98 -19.00 14.12
CA CYS A 136 -3.98 -18.07 14.64
C CYS A 136 -2.58 -18.72 14.74
N ASP A 137 -2.49 -19.92 15.30
CA ASP A 137 -1.23 -20.69 15.37
C ASP A 137 -0.66 -21.00 13.98
N THR A 138 -1.52 -21.35 13.02
CA THR A 138 -1.10 -21.61 11.63
C THR A 138 -0.50 -20.36 10.98
N TYR A 139 -1.04 -19.17 11.25
CA TYR A 139 -0.49 -17.94 10.70
C TYR A 139 0.84 -17.55 11.34
N VAL A 140 1.04 -17.81 12.64
CA VAL A 140 2.37 -17.66 13.29
C VAL A 140 3.42 -18.50 12.59
N ASP A 141 3.08 -19.75 12.25
CA ASP A 141 3.99 -20.64 11.52
C ASP A 141 4.33 -20.10 10.12
N LYS A 142 3.33 -19.64 9.37
CA LYS A 142 3.53 -19.03 8.03
C LYS A 142 4.42 -17.79 8.09
N ILE A 143 4.17 -16.90 9.05
CA ILE A 143 4.98 -15.70 9.29
C ILE A 143 6.41 -16.10 9.63
N THR A 144 6.58 -17.07 10.54
CA THR A 144 7.91 -17.56 10.93
C THR A 144 8.68 -18.15 9.75
N ARG A 145 8.00 -18.89 8.85
CA ARG A 145 8.60 -19.49 7.65
C ARG A 145 8.91 -18.49 6.54
N GLY A 146 8.32 -17.30 6.59
CA GLY A 146 8.50 -16.27 5.56
C GLY A 146 7.50 -16.34 4.42
N ASP A 147 6.43 -17.12 4.58
CA ASP A 147 5.37 -17.26 3.58
C ASP A 147 4.54 -15.97 3.41
N LEU A 148 4.73 -14.99 4.30
CA LEU A 148 4.09 -13.66 4.28
C LEU A 148 5.13 -12.53 4.21
N ASP A 149 6.33 -12.81 3.71
CA ASP A 149 7.35 -11.77 3.49
C ASP A 149 6.98 -10.93 2.25
N ILE A 150 7.33 -9.65 2.28
CA ILE A 150 7.12 -8.69 1.19
C ILE A 150 8.00 -9.14 0.03
N ALA A 151 7.39 -9.62 -1.07
CA ALA A 151 8.03 -10.37 -2.15
C ALA A 151 8.30 -11.87 -1.88
N SER A 152 7.27 -12.57 -1.37
CA SER A 152 7.11 -14.02 -1.47
C SER A 152 5.89 -14.38 -2.35
N GLY A 153 6.09 -14.54 -3.66
CA GLY A 153 5.04 -14.78 -4.65
C GLY A 153 5.56 -15.09 -6.06
N ASP A 154 4.66 -15.52 -6.95
CA ASP A 154 5.01 -16.08 -8.27
C ASP A 154 5.52 -15.06 -9.31
N ASN A 155 5.38 -13.74 -9.06
CA ASN A 155 5.73 -12.66 -10.00
C ASN A 155 6.99 -11.86 -9.58
N ASP A 156 7.89 -12.47 -8.81
CA ASP A 156 8.74 -11.70 -7.91
C ASP A 156 10.11 -11.28 -8.42
N ALA A 157 10.67 -11.88 -9.48
CA ALA A 157 12.06 -11.59 -9.86
C ALA A 157 12.27 -10.11 -10.23
N GLU A 158 11.35 -9.51 -10.99
CA GLU A 158 11.43 -8.12 -11.41
C GLU A 158 11.16 -7.15 -10.25
N LYS A 159 10.11 -7.41 -9.47
CA LYS A 159 9.76 -6.65 -8.26
C LYS A 159 10.87 -6.69 -7.21
N LEU A 160 11.44 -7.87 -6.95
CA LEU A 160 12.59 -8.04 -6.05
C LEU A 160 13.80 -7.26 -6.56
N GLY A 161 14.08 -7.31 -7.86
CA GLY A 161 15.15 -6.52 -8.48
C GLY A 161 14.93 -5.01 -8.27
N TYR A 162 13.70 -4.54 -8.51
CA TYR A 162 13.31 -3.16 -8.31
C TYR A 162 13.45 -2.73 -6.85
N LEU A 163 12.81 -3.45 -5.91
CA LEU A 163 12.88 -3.17 -4.48
C LEU A 163 14.32 -3.16 -3.95
N LYS A 164 15.16 -4.11 -4.39
CA LYS A 164 16.59 -4.13 -4.02
C LYS A 164 17.35 -2.93 -4.56
N GLY A 165 17.16 -2.58 -5.83
CA GLY A 165 17.81 -1.40 -6.43
C GLY A 165 17.41 -0.09 -5.73
N ARG A 166 16.14 0.04 -5.37
CA ARG A 166 15.60 1.17 -4.59
C ARG A 166 16.18 1.22 -3.18
N LEU A 167 16.27 0.08 -2.50
CA LEU A 167 16.88 -0.04 -1.18
C LEU A 167 18.37 0.35 -1.20
N GLU A 168 19.12 -0.09 -2.22
CA GLU A 168 20.53 0.29 -2.39
C GLU A 168 20.69 1.79 -2.67
N ALA A 169 19.77 2.39 -3.44
CA ALA A 169 19.77 3.82 -3.69
C ALA A 169 19.47 4.64 -2.43
N ALA A 170 18.52 4.19 -1.59
CA ALA A 170 18.17 4.86 -0.33
C ALA A 170 19.28 4.80 0.74
N ARG A 171 20.26 3.89 0.60
CA ARG A 171 21.40 3.73 1.52
C ARG A 171 22.62 4.58 1.18
N ARG A 172 22.66 5.19 -0.01
CA ARG A 172 23.76 6.07 -0.47
C ARG A 172 23.48 7.52 -0.13
#